data_AF-A0A2T6B0U2-F1
#
_entry.id   AF-A0A2T6B0U2-F1
#
_cell.length_a   1.000
_cell.length_b   1.000
_cell.length_c   1.000
_cell.angle_alpha   90.00
_cell.angle_beta   90.00
_cell.angle_gamma   90.00
#
_symmetry.space_group_name_H-M   'P 1'
#
loop_
_entity.id
_entity.type
_entity.pdbx_description
1 polymer ?
#
loop_
_entity_poly.entity_id
_entity_poly.type
_entity_poly.pdbx_seq_one_letter_code
_entity_poly.pdbx_strand_id
1 'polypeptide(L)' 'MTYMIPQMTRSPFPSLGYIRIGLPRLFRRPTRPETRWQRDPLSHPQVAKMSKRELADLPFDPETVRPD' A
#
# COMPACT_ATOMS: atom_id res chain seq x y z
N MET A 1 -27.96 2.04 -49.91
CA MET A 1 -27.26 2.28 -48.64
C MET A 1 -26.15 1.26 -48.49
N THR A 2 -24.90 1.68 -48.62
CA THR A 2 -23.71 0.84 -48.37
C THR A 2 -22.90 1.52 -47.29
N TYR A 3 -22.73 0.85 -46.15
CA TYR A 3 -21.93 1.35 -45.03
C TYR A 3 -20.44 1.12 -45.34
N MET A 4 -19.66 2.19 -45.49
CA MET A 4 -18.20 2.12 -45.43
C MET A 4 -17.77 2.09 -43.96
N ILE A 5 -17.11 1.02 -43.55
CA ILE A 5 -16.31 0.96 -42.31
C ILE A 5 -14.86 1.25 -42.72
N PRO A 6 -14.26 2.40 -42.36
CA PRO A 6 -12.83 2.59 -42.55
C PRO A 6 -12.07 1.88 -41.43
N GLN A 7 -11.13 1.06 -41.87
CA GLN A 7 -10.24 0.22 -41.07
C GLN A 7 -9.41 1.07 -40.09
N MET A 8 -9.44 0.71 -38.81
CA MET A 8 -8.37 1.04 -37.86
C MET A 8 -7.04 0.55 -38.42
N THR A 9 -6.02 1.40 -38.56
CA THR A 9 -4.63 0.99 -38.33
C THR A 9 -3.64 2.17 -38.32
N ARG A 10 -2.68 2.04 -37.40
CA ARG A 10 -1.43 2.81 -37.20
C ARG A 10 -1.53 4.10 -36.39
N SER A 11 -1.75 3.90 -35.08
CA SER A 11 -1.14 4.71 -34.04
C SER A 11 0.38 4.82 -34.25
N PRO A 12 0.99 6.03 -34.22
CA PRO A 12 2.43 6.18 -34.16
C PRO A 12 2.81 6.26 -32.68
N PHE A 13 2.91 5.13 -31.99
CA PHE A 13 3.57 5.14 -30.69
C PHE A 13 5.08 5.06 -30.96
N PRO A 14 5.87 6.14 -30.73
CA PRO A 14 7.31 5.99 -30.71
C PRO A 14 7.68 5.10 -29.53
N SER A 15 8.40 4.03 -29.85
CA SER A 15 9.10 3.15 -28.92
C SER A 15 10.00 3.95 -27.99
N LEU A 16 9.50 4.31 -26.81
CA LEU A 16 10.33 4.89 -25.76
C LEU A 16 11.05 3.74 -25.04
N GLY A 17 12.38 3.82 -25.13
CA GLY A 17 13.33 2.81 -24.70
C GLY A 17 13.13 2.30 -23.29
N TYR A 18 13.50 1.04 -23.14
CA TYR A 18 13.54 0.28 -21.91
C TYR A 18 14.49 0.94 -20.90
N ILE A 19 13.95 1.66 -19.91
CA ILE A 19 14.75 2.15 -18.78
C ILE A 19 14.85 1.01 -17.75
N ARG A 20 15.85 0.15 -17.92
CA ARG A 20 16.33 -0.77 -16.86
C ARG A 20 17.25 0.02 -15.93
N ILE A 21 16.67 0.79 -15.02
CA ILE A 21 17.42 1.36 -13.89
C ILE A 21 17.43 0.32 -12.76
N GLY A 22 18.52 -0.43 -12.67
CA GLY A 22 18.91 -1.12 -11.45
C GLY A 22 19.43 -0.11 -10.43
N LEU A 23 18.57 0.36 -9.53
CA LEU A 23 18.97 1.22 -8.42
C LEU A 23 19.08 0.35 -7.16
N PRO A 24 20.28 0.07 -6.62
CA PRO A 24 20.42 -0.73 -5.43
C PRO A 24 19.90 0.09 -4.25
N ARG A 25 18.76 -0.34 -3.67
CA ARG A 25 18.35 -0.17 -2.26
C ARG A 25 18.48 1.21 -1.58
N LEU A 26 18.67 2.32 -2.30
CA LEU A 26 18.76 3.67 -1.70
C LEU A 26 17.38 4.33 -1.48
N PHE A 27 16.31 3.78 -2.07
CA PHE A 27 14.95 4.16 -1.71
C PHE A 27 14.47 3.41 -0.46
N ARG A 28 15.20 3.52 0.66
CA ARG A 28 14.54 3.40 1.96
C ARG A 28 13.69 4.64 2.11
N ARG A 29 12.52 4.62 1.45
CA ARG A 29 11.44 5.59 1.65
C ARG A 29 11.32 5.72 3.18
N PRO A 30 11.39 6.93 3.76
CA PRO A 30 11.06 7.07 5.16
C PRO A 30 9.67 6.45 5.30
N THR A 31 9.59 5.34 6.04
CA THR A 31 8.32 4.72 6.38
C THR A 31 7.57 5.82 7.09
N ARG A 32 6.63 6.44 6.38
CA ARG A 32 5.78 7.45 6.96
C ARG A 32 5.19 6.80 8.22
N PRO A 33 5.01 7.53 9.33
CA PRO A 33 4.48 6.95 10.56
C PRO A 33 3.17 6.19 10.32
N GLU A 34 2.41 6.61 9.30
CA GLU A 34 1.25 5.93 8.74
C GLU A 34 1.46 4.47 8.31
N THR A 35 2.65 4.09 7.87
CA THR A 35 2.98 2.72 7.45
C THR A 35 3.38 1.80 8.61
N ARG A 36 3.77 2.36 9.78
CA ARG A 36 4.26 1.54 10.90
C ARG A 36 3.10 0.90 11.67
N TRP A 37 2.03 1.65 11.94
CA TRP A 37 0.89 1.13 12.69
C TRP A 37 0.04 0.13 11.90
N GLN A 38 0.11 0.17 10.56
CA GLN A 38 -0.49 -0.86 9.71
C GLN A 38 0.12 -2.25 9.93
N ARG A 39 1.42 -2.31 10.27
CA ARG A 39 2.13 -3.56 10.55
C ARG A 39 2.11 -3.94 12.02
N ASP A 40 2.15 -2.94 12.90
CA ASP A 40 2.12 -3.11 14.34
C ASP A 40 1.03 -2.19 14.94
N PRO A 41 -0.15 -2.73 15.22
CA PRO A 41 -1.27 -1.96 15.77
C PRO A 41 -0.91 -1.21 17.07
N LEU A 42 0.03 -1.74 17.87
CA LEU A 42 0.46 -1.11 19.12
C LEU A 42 1.28 0.17 18.89
N SER A 43 1.82 0.36 17.69
CA SER A 43 2.52 1.59 17.29
C SER A 43 1.58 2.75 16.91
N HIS A 44 0.25 2.59 17.01
CA HIS A 44 -0.71 3.63 16.63
C HIS A 44 -0.66 4.86 17.58
N PRO A 45 -0.65 6.10 17.07
CA PRO A 45 -0.49 7.31 17.90
C PRO A 45 -1.61 7.54 18.91
N GLN A 46 -2.81 7.03 18.65
CA GLN A 46 -3.93 7.10 19.60
C GLN A 46 -3.72 6.15 20.79
N VAL A 47 -3.21 4.93 20.51
CA VAL A 47 -2.92 3.92 21.53
C VAL A 47 -1.81 4.40 22.45
N ALA A 48 -0.78 5.06 21.89
CA ALA A 48 0.30 5.66 22.67
C ALA A 48 -0.14 6.76 23.66
N LYS A 49 -1.31 7.36 23.46
CA LYS A 49 -1.88 8.39 24.33
C LYS A 49 -2.82 7.83 25.41
N MET A 50 -3.20 6.56 25.32
CA MET A 50 -4.15 5.94 26.25
C MET A 50 -3.49 5.60 27.59
N SER A 51 -4.25 5.79 28.67
CA SER A 51 -3.89 5.30 30.00
C SER A 51 -4.04 3.77 30.08
N LYS A 52 -3.43 3.15 31.11
CA LYS A 52 -3.54 1.69 31.32
C LYS A 52 -4.98 1.21 31.51
N ARG A 53 -5.86 2.04 32.08
CA ARG A 53 -7.28 1.70 32.23
C ARG A 53 -7.98 1.70 30.87
N GLU A 54 -7.78 2.75 30.07
CA GLU A 54 -8.35 2.83 28.71
C GLU A 54 -7.85 1.69 27.81
N LEU A 55 -6.60 1.28 27.94
CA LEU A 55 -6.07 0.11 27.22
C LEU A 55 -6.76 -1.20 27.63
N ALA A 56 -7.16 -1.34 28.89
CA ALA A 56 -7.85 -2.52 29.40
C ALA A 56 -9.31 -2.60 28.93
N ASP A 57 -9.91 -1.45 28.59
CA ASP A 57 -11.27 -1.35 28.07
C ASP A 57 -11.34 -1.56 26.54
N LEU A 58 -10.20 -1.73 25.85
CA LEU A 58 -10.18 -1.99 24.41
C LEU A 58 -10.82 -3.34 24.08
N PRO A 59 -11.56 -3.44 22.96
CA PRO A 59 -12.15 -4.70 22.53
C PRO A 59 -11.04 -5.74 22.25
N PHE A 60 -11.15 -6.90 22.89
CA PHE A 60 -10.28 -8.04 22.69
C PHE A 60 -11.02 -9.12 21.90
N ASP A 61 -10.46 -9.52 20.75
CA ASP A 61 -10.99 -10.62 19.94
C ASP A 61 -10.21 -11.92 20.25
N PRO A 62 -10.80 -12.87 20.99
CA PRO A 62 -10.11 -14.11 21.36
C PRO A 62 -9.72 -14.98 20.16
N GLU A 63 -10.44 -14.88 19.04
CA GLU A 63 -10.16 -15.68 17.83
C GLU A 63 -8.88 -15.23 17.11
N THR A 64 -8.40 -14.02 17.40
CA THR A 64 -7.14 -13.51 16.84
C THR A 64 -5.89 -14.04 17.54
N VAL A 65 -6.04 -14.64 18.73
CA VAL A 65 -4.94 -15.25 19.46
C VAL A 65 -4.78 -16.69 18.98
N ARG A 66 -3.80 -16.92 18.10
CA ARG A 66 -3.43 -18.29 17.72
C ARG A 66 -2.85 -19.02 18.94
N PRO A 67 -3.32 -20.23 19.27
CA PRO A 67 -2.61 -21.09 20.22
C PRO A 67 -1.28 -21.55 19.61
N ASP A 68 -0.22 -21.54 20.43
CA ASP A 68 1.14 -22.03 20.11
C ASP A 68 1.20 -23.57 20.07
#